data_AF-A0A850R542-F1
#
_entry.id   AF-A0A850R542-F1
#
_cell.length_a   1.000
_cell.length_b   1.000
_cell.length_c   1.000
_cell.angle_alpha   90.00
_cell.angle_beta   90.00
_cell.angle_gamma   90.00
#
_symmetry.space_group_name_H-M   'P 1'
#
loop_
_entity.id
_entity.type
_entity.pdbx_description
1 polymer ?
#
loop_
_entity_poly.entity_id
_entity_poly.type
_entity_poly.pdbx_seq_one_letter_code
_entity_poly.pdbx_strand_id
1 'polypeptide(L)'
;MTATSTRPVPPSRLIGVLLALTAGPAWAELYKCRQPDGSLSYQQTACAAQAEGDRLQVDIRGPNGRESASSGADYSVAAQAERLRTEREARERAHLQARREAEVRARALKAAAKPDRNTDFDSAKCARHRGEVAKWRQKTKGGYRTRDEKDYNDSKLAHHEALVERYCE
;
A
#
# COMPACT_ATOMS: atom_id res chain seq x y z
N MET A 1 -90.93 34.51 32.72
CA MET A 1 -89.69 34.01 33.35
C MET A 1 -88.91 33.22 32.31
N THR A 2 -87.81 33.76 31.79
CA THR A 2 -86.86 33.01 30.97
C THR A 2 -85.46 33.43 31.38
N ALA A 3 -84.85 32.60 32.20
CA ALA A 3 -83.50 32.79 32.72
C ALA A 3 -82.48 32.59 31.59
N THR A 4 -81.58 33.56 31.43
CA THR A 4 -80.44 33.49 30.52
C THR A 4 -79.46 32.45 31.05
N SER A 5 -79.37 31.31 30.36
CA SER A 5 -78.46 30.22 30.69
C SER A 5 -77.03 30.59 30.30
N THR A 6 -76.19 30.87 31.28
CA THR A 6 -74.73 30.94 31.12
C THR A 6 -74.17 29.53 30.93
N ARG A 7 -73.88 29.16 29.68
CA ARG A 7 -73.19 27.91 29.39
C ARG A 7 -71.67 28.05 29.61
N PRO A 8 -71.03 27.11 30.31
CA PRO A 8 -69.58 27.12 30.50
C PRO A 8 -68.86 26.80 29.17
N VAL A 9 -67.87 27.62 28.83
CA VAL A 9 -67.00 27.39 27.66
C VAL A 9 -66.07 26.22 27.98
N PRO A 10 -65.99 25.17 27.13
CA PRO A 10 -65.13 24.03 27.39
C PRO A 10 -63.64 24.43 27.36
N PRO A 11 -62.80 23.86 28.25
CA PRO A 11 -61.39 24.26 28.41
C PRO A 11 -60.54 24.01 27.16
N SER A 12 -61.02 23.15 26.26
CA SER A 12 -60.39 22.84 24.98
C SER A 12 -60.32 24.03 24.01
N ARG A 13 -61.24 25.00 24.09
CA ARG A 13 -61.19 26.20 23.25
C ARG A 13 -60.14 27.21 23.74
N LEU A 14 -59.89 27.27 25.04
CA LEU A 14 -58.84 28.13 25.62
C LEU A 14 -57.44 27.61 25.31
N ILE A 15 -57.24 26.28 25.35
CA ILE A 15 -55.96 25.66 25.01
C ILE A 15 -55.61 25.86 23.53
N GLY A 16 -56.60 25.75 22.62
CA GLY A 16 -56.38 26.00 21.19
C GLY A 16 -55.99 27.45 20.88
N VAL A 17 -56.58 28.42 21.59
CA VAL A 17 -56.21 29.84 21.45
C VAL A 17 -54.81 30.09 22.03
N LEU A 18 -54.47 29.50 23.19
CA LEU A 18 -53.14 29.61 23.80
C LEU A 18 -52.03 29.00 22.93
N LEU A 19 -52.27 27.87 22.26
CA LEU A 19 -51.30 27.30 21.30
C LEU A 19 -51.15 28.15 20.03
N ALA A 20 -52.22 28.82 19.56
CA ALA A 20 -52.13 29.72 18.43
C ALA A 20 -51.32 31.00 18.75
N LEU A 21 -51.28 31.41 20.02
CA LEU A 21 -50.51 32.57 20.49
C LEU A 21 -49.01 32.31 20.70
N THR A 22 -48.58 31.05 20.87
CA THR A 22 -47.15 30.70 20.97
C THR A 22 -46.49 30.47 19.61
N ALA A 23 -47.26 30.40 18.52
CA ALA A 23 -46.77 30.49 17.15
C ALA A 23 -46.45 31.95 16.74
N GLY A 24 -45.87 32.72 17.65
CA GLY A 24 -45.28 34.02 17.35
C GLY A 24 -44.08 33.87 16.42
N PRO A 25 -43.74 34.90 15.62
CA PRO A 25 -42.71 34.78 14.61
C PRO A 25 -41.36 34.53 15.29
N ALA A 26 -40.82 33.33 15.06
CA ALA A 26 -39.42 33.04 15.28
C ALA A 26 -38.60 33.95 14.36
N TRP A 27 -38.19 35.09 14.93
CA TRP A 27 -37.07 35.90 14.48
C TRP A 27 -37.33 36.57 13.13
N ALA A 28 -38.17 37.61 13.16
CA ALA A 28 -38.24 38.56 12.07
C ALA A 28 -36.95 39.40 12.03
N GLU A 29 -35.85 38.81 11.59
CA GLU A 29 -34.67 39.57 11.17
C GLU A 29 -35.08 40.35 9.92
N LEU A 30 -35.49 41.62 10.10
CA LEU A 30 -35.77 42.51 8.98
C LEU A 30 -34.45 42.76 8.24
N TYR A 31 -34.38 42.32 6.99
CA TYR A 31 -33.23 42.58 6.13
C TYR A 31 -33.20 44.06 5.80
N LYS A 32 -32.06 44.71 6.09
CA LYS A 32 -31.78 46.10 5.71
C LYS A 32 -31.27 46.13 4.28
N CYS A 33 -32.16 46.39 3.33
CA CYS A 33 -31.85 46.42 1.90
C CYS A 33 -31.54 47.86 1.44
N ARG A 34 -30.41 48.05 0.77
CA ARG A 34 -30.08 49.31 0.10
C ARG A 34 -30.68 49.30 -1.30
N GLN A 35 -31.55 50.26 -1.59
CA GLN A 35 -32.14 50.43 -2.91
C GLN A 35 -31.14 51.13 -3.86
N PRO A 36 -31.32 50.99 -5.19
CA PRO A 36 -30.41 51.56 -6.19
C PRO A 36 -30.35 53.10 -6.17
N ASP A 37 -31.36 53.76 -5.63
CA ASP A 37 -31.41 55.22 -5.39
C ASP A 37 -30.63 55.64 -4.11
N GLY A 38 -30.05 54.67 -3.39
CA GLY A 38 -29.29 54.88 -2.16
C GLY A 38 -30.13 54.87 -0.88
N SER A 39 -31.46 54.76 -0.98
CA SER A 39 -32.36 54.69 0.17
C SER A 39 -32.31 53.32 0.86
N LEU A 40 -32.81 53.25 2.09
CA LEU A 40 -32.83 52.02 2.89
C LEU A 40 -34.27 51.54 3.03
N SER A 41 -34.53 50.28 2.64
CA SER A 41 -35.80 49.59 2.78
C SER A 41 -35.63 48.37 3.66
N TYR A 42 -36.54 48.15 4.60
CA TYR A 42 -36.50 46.98 5.46
C TYR A 42 -37.54 45.96 4.99
N GLN A 43 -37.10 44.73 4.72
CA GLN A 43 -37.95 43.68 4.15
C GLN A 43 -37.92 42.43 5.03
N GLN A 44 -39.01 41.66 5.02
CA GLN A 44 -39.11 40.40 5.76
C GLN A 44 -38.45 39.23 5.03
N THR A 45 -38.16 39.40 3.74
CA THR A 45 -37.46 38.44 2.88
C THR A 45 -36.10 38.98 2.50
N ALA A 46 -35.16 38.08 2.15
CA ALA A 46 -33.84 38.47 1.67
C ALA A 46 -33.96 39.49 0.52
N CYS A 47 -33.06 40.48 0.50
CA CYS A 47 -33.05 41.51 -0.52
C CYS A 47 -32.99 40.86 -1.91
N ALA A 48 -33.76 41.35 -2.88
CA ALA A 48 -33.80 40.77 -4.23
C ALA A 48 -32.39 40.62 -4.86
N ALA A 49 -31.47 41.55 -4.56
CA ALA A 49 -30.08 41.51 -5.00
C ALA A 49 -29.22 40.39 -4.37
N GLN A 50 -29.71 39.70 -3.33
CA GLN A 50 -29.06 38.54 -2.70
C GLN A 50 -29.82 37.23 -2.96
N ALA A 51 -31.05 37.28 -3.48
CA ALA A 51 -31.84 36.08 -3.80
C ALA A 51 -31.42 35.47 -5.15
N GLU A 52 -30.95 36.29 -6.10
CA GLU A 52 -30.12 35.80 -7.20
C GLU A 52 -28.73 35.56 -6.65
N GLY A 53 -28.45 34.32 -6.26
CA GLY A 53 -27.08 33.89 -6.02
C GLY A 53 -26.28 34.13 -7.30
N ASP A 54 -25.48 35.20 -7.31
CA ASP A 54 -24.54 35.46 -8.39
C ASP A 54 -23.77 34.17 -8.67
N ARG A 55 -23.85 33.68 -9.91
CA ARG A 55 -23.06 32.53 -10.33
C ARG A 55 -21.61 32.88 -10.05
N LEU A 56 -21.03 32.18 -9.08
CA LEU A 56 -19.62 32.34 -8.72
C LEU A 56 -18.80 32.09 -9.99
N GLN A 57 -18.31 33.15 -10.63
CA GLN A 57 -17.39 33.01 -11.74
C GLN A 57 -16.05 32.58 -11.14
N VAL A 58 -15.83 31.26 -11.15
CA VAL A 58 -14.54 30.71 -10.78
C VAL A 58 -13.53 31.18 -11.82
N ASP A 59 -12.54 31.95 -11.41
CA ASP A 59 -11.47 32.37 -12.30
C ASP A 59 -10.59 31.14 -12.63
N ILE A 60 -10.85 30.56 -13.79
CA ILE A 60 -10.11 29.44 -14.36
C ILE A 60 -8.86 29.89 -15.13
N ARG A 61 -8.46 31.16 -15.04
CA ARG A 61 -7.22 31.63 -15.66
C ARG A 61 -6.00 31.12 -14.90
N GLY A 62 -4.95 30.79 -15.64
CA GLY A 62 -3.66 30.42 -15.05
C GLY A 62 -3.03 31.60 -14.29
N PRO A 63 -1.92 31.39 -13.55
CA PRO A 63 -1.27 32.41 -12.71
C PRO A 63 -0.81 33.68 -13.47
N ASN A 64 -0.79 33.63 -14.81
CA ASN A 64 -0.44 34.75 -15.68
C ASN A 64 -1.67 35.41 -16.35
N GLY A 65 -2.89 35.13 -15.89
CA GLY A 65 -4.13 35.71 -16.42
C GLY A 65 -4.56 35.20 -17.80
N ARG A 66 -3.84 34.23 -18.38
CA ARG A 66 -4.19 33.57 -19.64
C ARG A 66 -5.21 32.45 -19.40
N GLU A 67 -6.06 32.19 -20.39
CA GLU A 67 -6.94 31.01 -20.41
C GLU A 67 -6.13 29.76 -20.04
N SER A 68 -6.54 29.07 -18.98
CA SER A 68 -5.96 27.78 -18.63
C SER A 68 -6.21 26.84 -19.81
N ALA A 69 -5.14 26.42 -20.47
CA ALA A 69 -5.21 25.36 -21.45
C ALA A 69 -5.90 24.18 -20.75
N SER A 70 -6.99 23.67 -21.33
CA SER A 70 -7.69 22.49 -20.80
C SER A 70 -6.63 21.45 -20.48
N SER A 71 -6.43 21.10 -19.21
CA SER A 71 -5.41 20.12 -18.88
C SER A 71 -5.80 18.86 -19.63
N GLY A 72 -5.02 18.47 -20.65
CA GLY A 72 -5.31 17.30 -21.49
C GLY A 72 -5.24 15.97 -20.72
N ALA A 73 -5.15 16.03 -19.39
CA ALA A 73 -5.26 14.91 -18.50
C ALA A 73 -6.72 14.46 -18.45
N ASP A 74 -6.98 13.29 -19.04
CA ASP A 74 -8.23 12.59 -18.84
C ASP A 74 -8.30 12.06 -17.39
N TYR A 75 -9.21 12.65 -16.61
CA TYR A 75 -9.51 12.27 -15.23
C TYR A 75 -10.69 11.29 -15.14
N SER A 76 -11.18 10.76 -16.26
CA SER A 76 -12.22 9.75 -16.28
C SER A 76 -11.82 8.52 -15.45
N VAL A 77 -12.83 7.85 -14.87
CA VAL A 77 -12.63 6.61 -14.10
C VAL A 77 -11.95 5.55 -14.96
N ALA A 78 -12.23 5.52 -16.26
CA ALA A 78 -11.58 4.62 -17.22
C ALA A 78 -10.08 4.92 -17.35
N ALA A 79 -9.70 6.19 -17.52
CA ALA A 79 -8.31 6.60 -17.58
C ALA A 79 -7.55 6.31 -16.26
N GLN A 80 -8.21 6.47 -15.11
CA GLN A 80 -7.61 6.12 -13.82
C GLN A 80 -7.45 4.60 -13.64
N ALA A 81 -8.44 3.81 -14.05
CA ALA A 81 -8.36 2.35 -14.00
C ALA A 81 -7.22 1.81 -14.88
N GLU A 82 -7.04 2.39 -16.08
CA GLU A 82 -5.97 2.00 -16.98
C GLU A 82 -4.58 2.38 -16.44
N ARG A 83 -4.43 3.58 -15.86
CA ARG A 83 -3.19 3.95 -15.14
C ARG A 83 -2.84 2.95 -14.04
N LEU A 84 -3.82 2.55 -13.22
CA LEU A 84 -3.57 1.56 -12.16
C LEU A 84 -3.17 0.18 -12.70
N ARG A 85 -3.71 -0.24 -13.86
CA ARG A 85 -3.30 -1.49 -14.53
C ARG A 85 -1.86 -1.40 -15.02
N THR A 86 -1.53 -0.35 -15.76
CA THR A 86 -0.18 -0.15 -16.30
C THR A 86 0.87 -0.03 -15.19
N GLU A 87 0.55 0.62 -14.06
CA GLU A 87 1.42 0.66 -12.89
C GLU A 87 1.65 -0.72 -12.28
N ARG A 88 0.61 -1.56 -12.17
CA ARG A 88 0.75 -2.93 -11.65
C ARG A 88 1.65 -3.77 -12.56
N GLU A 89 1.43 -3.71 -13.87
CA GLU A 89 2.26 -4.42 -14.84
C GLU A 89 3.72 -3.92 -14.84
N ALA A 90 3.95 -2.63 -14.65
CA ALA A 90 5.29 -2.08 -14.51
C ALA A 90 5.98 -2.60 -13.24
N ARG A 91 5.29 -2.61 -12.09
CA ARG A 91 5.81 -3.15 -10.83
C ARG A 91 6.11 -4.64 -10.93
N GLU A 92 5.24 -5.41 -11.57
CA GLU A 92 5.45 -6.85 -11.77
C GLU A 92 6.69 -7.11 -12.64
N ARG A 93 6.84 -6.39 -13.75
CA ARG A 93 8.03 -6.48 -14.61
C ARG A 93 9.31 -6.13 -13.87
N ALA A 94 9.29 -5.06 -13.08
CA ALA A 94 10.44 -4.66 -12.26
C ALA A 94 10.80 -5.74 -11.22
N HIS A 95 9.81 -6.33 -10.56
CA HIS A 95 10.04 -7.45 -9.63
C HIS A 95 10.65 -8.67 -10.31
N LEU A 96 10.17 -9.05 -11.50
CA LEU A 96 10.71 -10.17 -12.25
C LEU A 96 12.14 -9.91 -12.72
N GLN A 97 12.48 -8.68 -13.11
CA GLN A 97 13.85 -8.31 -13.46
C GLN A 97 14.77 -8.37 -12.23
N ALA A 98 14.37 -7.77 -11.11
CA ALA A 98 15.15 -7.80 -9.87
C ALA A 98 15.41 -9.23 -9.38
N ARG A 99 14.42 -10.13 -9.48
CA ARG A 99 14.61 -11.55 -9.15
C ARG A 99 15.63 -12.22 -10.06
N ARG A 100 15.58 -11.99 -11.37
CA ARG A 100 16.55 -12.55 -12.33
C ARG A 100 17.96 -12.04 -12.05
N GLU A 101 18.11 -10.74 -11.81
CA GLU A 101 19.41 -10.16 -11.46
C GLU A 101 19.98 -10.71 -10.16
N ALA A 102 19.13 -10.86 -9.13
CA ALA A 102 19.53 -11.46 -7.86
C ALA A 102 19.97 -12.92 -8.05
N GLU A 103 19.27 -13.70 -8.88
CA GLU A 103 19.65 -15.07 -9.19
C GLU A 103 20.98 -15.15 -9.95
N VAL A 104 21.20 -14.28 -10.95
CA VAL A 104 22.46 -14.20 -11.69
C VAL A 104 23.61 -13.83 -10.76
N ARG A 105 23.42 -12.84 -9.88
CA ARG A 105 24.42 -12.45 -8.87
C ARG A 105 24.72 -13.59 -7.90
N ALA A 106 23.69 -14.29 -7.41
CA ALA A 106 23.87 -15.43 -6.53
C ALA A 106 24.65 -16.58 -7.21
N ARG A 107 24.35 -16.87 -8.48
CA ARG A 107 25.10 -17.85 -9.28
C ARG A 107 26.55 -17.43 -9.49
N ALA A 108 26.80 -16.14 -9.78
CA ALA A 108 28.14 -15.60 -9.95
C ALA A 108 28.96 -15.68 -8.65
N LEU A 109 28.37 -15.31 -7.51
CA LEU A 109 29.00 -15.43 -6.20
C LEU A 109 29.30 -16.89 -5.85
N LYS A 110 28.38 -17.83 -6.14
CA LYS A 110 28.61 -19.25 -5.93
C LYS A 110 29.72 -19.81 -6.83
N ALA A 111 29.84 -19.31 -8.06
CA ALA A 111 30.92 -19.68 -8.97
C ALA A 111 32.26 -19.11 -8.50
N ALA A 112 32.30 -17.87 -8.04
CA ALA A 112 33.49 -17.24 -7.46
C ALA A 112 33.92 -17.85 -6.11
N ALA A 113 32.95 -18.34 -5.34
CA ALA A 113 33.21 -19.05 -4.07
C ALA A 113 33.63 -20.51 -4.26
N LYS A 114 33.63 -21.05 -5.50
CA LYS A 114 34.35 -22.30 -5.73
C LYS A 114 35.82 -22.01 -5.49
N PRO A 115 36.46 -22.66 -4.50
CA PRO A 115 37.88 -22.47 -4.29
C PRO A 115 38.59 -22.80 -5.60
N ASP A 116 39.37 -21.83 -6.09
CA ASP A 116 40.24 -22.04 -7.23
C ASP A 116 41.11 -23.26 -6.89
N ARG A 117 40.99 -24.31 -7.71
CA ARG A 117 41.71 -25.57 -7.53
C ARG A 117 43.19 -25.32 -7.85
N ASN A 118 43.92 -24.65 -6.96
CA ASN A 118 45.37 -24.79 -6.83
C ASN A 118 46.04 -24.03 -5.68
N THR A 119 45.33 -23.51 -4.68
CA THR A 119 46.02 -22.93 -3.50
C THR A 119 46.33 -23.95 -2.41
N ASP A 120 45.77 -25.16 -2.53
CA ASP A 120 45.84 -26.19 -1.49
C ASP A 120 46.90 -27.25 -1.77
N PHE A 121 47.68 -27.19 -2.87
CA PHE A 121 48.70 -28.21 -3.13
C PHE A 121 49.74 -28.26 -2.00
N ASP A 122 49.84 -29.40 -1.33
CA ASP A 122 50.72 -29.63 -0.18
C ASP A 122 51.30 -31.04 -0.27
N SER A 123 52.55 -31.15 -0.70
CA SER A 123 53.22 -32.43 -0.96
C SER A 123 53.33 -33.31 0.28
N ALA A 124 53.49 -32.73 1.47
CA ALA A 124 53.60 -33.46 2.74
C ALA A 124 52.24 -34.05 3.14
N LYS A 125 51.16 -33.27 3.04
CA LYS A 125 49.80 -33.77 3.28
C LYS A 125 49.39 -34.79 2.24
N CYS A 126 49.75 -34.58 0.98
CA CYS A 126 49.52 -35.51 -0.11
C CYS A 126 50.13 -36.89 0.18
N ALA A 127 51.43 -36.94 0.50
CA ALA A 127 52.13 -38.19 0.82
C ALA A 127 51.50 -38.91 2.02
N ARG A 128 51.18 -38.16 3.08
CA ARG A 128 50.51 -38.70 4.28
C ARG A 128 49.16 -39.32 3.95
N HIS A 129 48.31 -38.62 3.20
CA HIS A 129 46.98 -39.12 2.87
C HIS A 129 47.01 -40.29 1.88
N ARG A 130 47.96 -40.34 0.94
CA ARG A 130 48.20 -41.53 0.10
C ARG A 130 48.56 -42.76 0.93
N GLY A 131 49.37 -42.60 1.98
CA GLY A 131 49.67 -43.68 2.93
C GLY A 131 48.43 -44.20 3.67
N GLU A 132 47.59 -43.29 4.16
CA GLU A 132 46.32 -43.67 4.81
C GLU A 132 45.35 -44.34 3.83
N VAL A 133 45.24 -43.86 2.57
CA VAL A 133 44.43 -44.53 1.54
C VAL A 133 44.89 -45.99 1.35
N ALA A 134 46.19 -46.24 1.21
CA ALA A 134 46.70 -47.60 1.06
C ALA A 134 46.32 -48.50 2.25
N LYS A 135 46.46 -47.99 3.47
CA LYS A 135 46.08 -48.68 4.72
C LYS A 135 44.57 -48.98 4.79
N TRP A 136 43.72 -48.01 4.49
CA TRP A 136 42.26 -48.22 4.53
C TRP A 136 41.77 -49.12 3.40
N ARG A 137 42.36 -49.03 2.20
CA ARG A 137 42.10 -50.00 1.11
C ARG A 137 42.47 -51.44 1.50
N GLN A 138 43.52 -51.63 2.29
CA GLN A 138 43.85 -52.95 2.81
C GLN A 138 42.81 -53.43 3.82
N LYS A 139 42.33 -52.55 4.71
CA LYS A 139 41.28 -52.87 5.68
C LYS A 139 39.93 -53.20 5.03
N THR A 140 39.52 -52.47 4.00
CA THR A 140 38.27 -52.78 3.27
C THR A 140 38.35 -54.11 2.53
N LYS A 141 39.54 -54.49 2.03
CA LYS A 141 39.79 -55.81 1.41
C LYS A 141 39.92 -56.96 2.42
N GLY A 142 40.37 -56.69 3.64
CA GLY A 142 40.66 -57.68 4.68
C GLY A 142 39.44 -58.34 5.32
N GLY A 143 38.23 -58.02 4.87
CA GLY A 143 36.97 -58.46 5.46
C GLY A 143 36.57 -57.61 6.67
N TYR A 144 35.29 -57.67 7.03
CA TYR A 144 34.70 -56.95 8.16
C TYR A 144 33.90 -57.93 9.03
N ARG A 145 33.82 -57.67 10.34
CA ARG A 145 33.02 -58.48 11.26
C ARG A 145 31.57 -58.01 11.33
N THR A 146 31.33 -56.71 11.19
CA THR A 146 29.99 -56.10 11.25
C THR A 146 29.77 -55.11 10.12
N ARG A 147 28.50 -54.81 9.79
CA ARG A 147 28.17 -53.82 8.77
C ARG A 147 28.68 -52.43 9.14
N ASP A 148 28.57 -52.05 10.41
CA ASP A 148 29.03 -50.74 10.89
C ASP A 148 30.55 -50.59 10.75
N GLU A 149 31.31 -51.67 10.94
CA GLU A 149 32.76 -51.68 10.70
C GLU A 149 33.09 -51.49 9.21
N LYS A 150 32.31 -52.10 8.32
CA LYS A 150 32.42 -51.87 6.88
C LYS A 150 32.17 -50.41 6.53
N ASP A 151 31.04 -49.86 6.96
CA ASP A 151 30.64 -48.48 6.65
C ASP A 151 31.66 -47.48 7.21
N TYR A 152 32.22 -47.76 8.39
CA TYR A 152 33.31 -46.97 8.96
C TYR A 152 34.58 -47.02 8.12
N ASN A 153 35.01 -48.22 7.69
CA ASN A 153 36.21 -48.39 6.87
C ASN A 153 36.04 -47.73 5.50
N ASP A 154 34.88 -47.87 4.87
CA ASP A 154 34.54 -47.25 3.59
C ASP A 154 34.49 -45.73 3.72
N SER A 155 33.91 -45.21 4.81
CA SER A 155 33.90 -43.76 5.12
C SER A 155 35.30 -43.20 5.33
N LYS A 156 36.18 -43.92 6.03
CA LYS A 156 37.60 -43.51 6.21
C LYS A 156 38.37 -43.53 4.91
N LEU A 157 38.15 -44.54 4.07
CA LEU A 157 38.74 -44.60 2.75
C LEU A 157 38.32 -43.39 1.90
N ALA A 158 37.01 -43.15 1.77
CA ALA A 158 36.47 -42.03 1.00
C ALA A 158 36.98 -40.67 1.51
N HIS A 159 37.07 -40.49 2.83
CA HIS A 159 37.61 -39.28 3.43
C HIS A 159 39.06 -39.01 3.01
N HIS A 160 39.93 -40.02 3.07
CA HIS A 160 41.32 -39.86 2.69
C HIS A 160 41.52 -39.73 1.18
N GLU A 161 40.70 -40.37 0.35
CA GLU A 161 40.69 -40.19 -1.10
C GLU A 161 40.31 -38.74 -1.47
N ALA A 162 39.27 -38.17 -0.86
CA ALA A 162 38.89 -36.76 -1.07
C ALA A 162 40.00 -35.77 -0.64
N LEU A 163 40.76 -36.08 0.42
CA LEU A 163 41.90 -35.25 0.82
C LEU A 163 43.10 -35.41 -0.13
N VAL A 164 43.28 -36.57 -0.76
CA VAL A 164 44.29 -36.76 -1.82
C VAL A 164 43.92 -35.90 -3.02
N GLU A 165 42.66 -35.92 -3.48
CA GLU A 165 42.19 -35.06 -4.59
C GLU A 165 42.38 -33.56 -4.29
N ARG A 166 42.30 -33.16 -3.02
CA ARG A 166 42.47 -31.76 -2.61
C ARG A 166 43.93 -31.30 -2.52
N TYR A 167 44.82 -32.17 -2.03
CA TYR A 167 46.20 -31.79 -1.68
C TYR A 167 47.24 -32.23 -2.73
N CYS A 168 46.89 -33.13 -3.65
CA CYS A 168 47.81 -33.72 -4.64
C CYS A 168 47.59 -33.26 -6.09
N GLU A 169 46.50 -32.56 -6.39
CA GLU A 169 46.06 -32.10 -7.73
C GLU A 169 45.57 -30.64 -7.65
#